data_AF-A0A969EXM6-F1
#
_entry.id   AF-A0A969EXM6-F1
#
_cell.length_a   1.000
_cell.length_b   1.000
_cell.length_c   1.000
_cell.angle_alpha   90.00
_cell.angle_beta   90.00
_cell.angle_gamma   90.00
#
_symmetry.space_group_name_H-M   'P 1'
#
loop_
_entity.id
_entity.type
_entity.pdbx_description
1 polymer ?
#
loop_
_entity_poly.entity_id
_entity_poly.type
_entity_poly.pdbx_seq_one_letter_code
_entity_poly.pdbx_strand_id
1 'polypeptide(L)' 'MERIGFIGLGLMGRPMAGNLLKAGYPVTVFNRSRGAMDELAAQGATLATSPADLACQVDVVISCVS' A
#
# COMPACT_ATOMS: atom_id res chain seq x y z
N MET A 1 -14.91 7.38 0.11
CA MET A 1 -13.45 7.61 0.19
C MET A 1 -12.82 6.73 -0.87
N GLU A 2 -11.94 7.26 -1.72
CA GLU A 2 -11.25 6.47 -2.75
C GLU A 2 -10.37 5.41 -2.11
N ARG A 3 -10.37 4.19 -2.66
CA ARG A 3 -9.50 3.10 -2.24
C ARG A 3 -8.17 3.23 -2.96
N ILE A 4 -7.07 3.27 -2.22
CA ILE A 4 -5.74 3.53 -2.77
C ILE A 4 -4.89 2.26 -2.69
N GLY A 5 -4.31 1.90 -3.82
CA GLY A 5 -3.29 0.87 -3.93
C GLY A 5 -1.90 1.47 -3.93
N PHE A 6 -0.98 0.94 -3.12
CA PHE A 6 0.41 1.38 -3.10
C PHE A 6 1.36 0.20 -3.38
N ILE A 7 2.10 0.30 -4.48
CA ILE A 7 3.10 -0.70 -4.91
C ILE A 7 4.50 -0.13 -4.70
N GLY A 8 5.31 -0.86 -3.94
CA GLY A 8 6.70 -0.49 -3.64
C GLY A 8 6.79 0.28 -2.33
N LEU A 9 7.34 -0.39 -1.31
CA LEU A 9 7.37 0.10 0.07
C LEU A 9 8.81 0.34 0.54
N GLY A 10 9.61 1.00 -0.31
CA GLY A 10 10.97 1.42 0.02
C GLY A 10 11.01 2.65 0.93
N LEU A 11 12.15 3.35 0.96
CA LEU A 11 12.36 4.53 1.80
C LEU A 11 11.30 5.63 1.58
N MET A 12 10.84 5.82 0.34
CA MET A 12 9.79 6.80 0.00
C MET A 12 8.39 6.21 0.07
N GLY A 13 8.15 5.05 -0.54
CA GLY A 13 6.81 4.50 -0.64
C GLY A 13 6.17 4.18 0.72
N ARG A 14 6.96 3.66 1.68
CA ARG A 14 6.46 3.30 3.01
C ARG A 14 5.86 4.48 3.80
N PRO A 15 6.58 5.60 4.03
CA PRO A 15 6.01 6.75 4.74
C PRO A 15 4.85 7.41 3.96
N MET A 16 4.86 7.37 2.62
CA MET A 16 3.73 7.87 1.82
C MET A 16 2.45 7.05 2.07
N ALA A 17 2.52 5.72 1.99
CA ALA A 17 1.40 4.83 2.29
C ALA A 17 0.91 5.01 3.74
N GLY A 18 1.84 5.16 4.70
CA GLY A 18 1.50 5.44 6.10
C GLY A 18 0.76 6.77 6.29
N ASN A 19 1.11 7.81 5.54
CA ASN A 19 0.40 9.10 5.60
C ASN A 19 -1.02 9.00 5.03
N LEU A 20 -1.23 8.20 3.98
CA LEU A 20 -2.56 7.94 3.44
C LEU A 20 -3.46 7.22 4.46
N LEU A 21 -2.92 6.24 5.18
CA LEU A 21 -3.62 5.57 6.28
C LEU A 21 -3.99 6.57 7.39
N LYS A 22 -3.04 7.41 7.83
CA LYS A 22 -3.27 8.44 8.85
C LYS A 22 -4.34 9.47 8.42
N ALA A 23 -4.43 9.76 7.13
CA ALA A 23 -5.46 10.62 6.56
C ALA A 23 -6.84 9.93 6.43
N GLY A 24 -6.94 8.64 6.77
CA GLY A 24 -8.20 7.89 6.79
C GLY A 24 -8.60 7.26 5.46
N TYR A 25 -7.67 7.15 4.51
CA TYR A 25 -7.93 6.42 3.26
C TYR A 25 -7.84 4.90 3.48
N PRO A 26 -8.72 4.10 2.85
CA PRO A 26 -8.51 2.67 2.72
C PRO A 26 -7.29 2.43 1.82
N VAL A 27 -6.22 1.83 2.38
CA VAL A 27 -4.99 1.57 1.64
C VAL A 27 -4.74 0.07 1.55
N THR A 28 -4.56 -0.41 0.31
CA THR A 28 -4.04 -1.75 0.02
C THR A 28 -2.60 -1.64 -0.44
N VAL A 29 -1.70 -2.46 0.09
CA VAL A 29 -0.27 -2.37 -0.20
C VAL A 29 0.28 -3.66 -0.78
N PHE A 30 1.28 -3.52 -1.64
CA PHE A 30 2.07 -4.63 -2.16
C PHE A 30 3.56 -4.27 -2.22
N ASN A 31 4.40 -5.20 -1.80
CA ASN A 31 5.84 -5.13 -1.99
C ASN A 31 6.40 -6.55 -2.18
N ARG A 32 7.52 -6.68 -2.90
CA ARG A 32 8.18 -7.99 -3.07
C ARG A 32 8.62 -8.59 -1.74
N SER A 33 9.11 -7.77 -0.83
CA SER A 33 9.54 -8.19 0.52
C SER A 33 8.45 -7.90 1.55
N ARG A 34 8.08 -8.92 2.34
CA ARG A 34 6.96 -8.85 3.30
C ARG A 34 7.16 -7.87 4.46
N GLY A 35 8.39 -7.68 4.96
CA GLY A 35 8.60 -6.90 6.20
C GLY A 35 8.00 -5.48 6.17
N ALA A 36 8.11 -4.76 5.05
CA ALA A 36 7.52 -3.43 4.91
C ALA A 36 5.99 -3.43 4.82
N MET A 37 5.40 -4.55 4.36
CA MET A 37 3.95 -4.73 4.33
C MET A 37 3.40 -4.94 5.75
N ASP A 38 4.08 -5.77 6.56
CA ASP A 38 3.66 -6.07 7.93
C ASP A 38 3.59 -4.81 8.81
N GLU A 39 4.56 -3.90 8.65
CA GLU A 39 4.57 -2.60 9.35
C GLU A 39 3.37 -1.71 9.00
N LEU A 40 2.89 -1.76 7.75
CA LEU A 40 1.73 -0.99 7.30
C LEU A 40 0.42 -1.71 7.64
N ALA A 41 0.41 -3.05 7.66
CA ALA A 41 -0.73 -3.82 8.16
C ALA A 41 -1.02 -3.50 9.64
N ALA A 42 0.03 -3.35 10.45
CA ALA A 42 -0.10 -2.90 11.84
C ALA A 42 -0.71 -1.48 11.97
N GLN A 43 -0.66 -0.68 10.91
CA GLN A 43 -1.27 0.65 10.81
C GLN A 43 -2.65 0.64 10.12
N GLY A 44 -3.17 -0.54 9.75
CA GLY A 44 -4.49 -0.70 9.13
C GLY A 44 -4.49 -0.90 7.61
N ALA A 45 -3.34 -1.12 6.96
CA ALA A 45 -3.31 -1.46 5.54
C ALA A 45 -3.83 -2.87 5.26
N THR A 46 -4.52 -3.03 4.14
CA THR A 46 -4.81 -4.35 3.56
C THR A 46 -3.59 -4.84 2.78
N LEU A 47 -3.29 -6.15 2.88
CA LEU A 47 -2.16 -6.75 2.18
C LEU A 47 -2.63 -7.46 0.92
N ALA A 48 -2.14 -7.00 -0.23
CA ALA A 48 -2.36 -7.71 -1.49
C ALA A 48 -1.29 -8.81 -1.69
N THR A 49 -1.68 -9.85 -2.41
CA THR A 49 -0.83 -11.01 -2.72
C THR A 49 -0.01 -10.82 -4.00
N SER A 50 -0.46 -9.91 -4.88
CA SER A 50 0.21 -9.55 -6.13
C SER A 50 -0.20 -8.14 -6.59
N PRO A 51 0.51 -7.51 -7.55
CA PRO A 51 0.06 -6.25 -8.14
C PRO A 51 -1.31 -6.35 -8.83
N ALA A 52 -1.62 -7.50 -9.43
CA ALA A 52 -2.91 -7.74 -10.07
C ALA A 52 -4.04 -7.81 -9.04
N ASP A 53 -3.82 -8.55 -7.95
CA ASP A 53 -4.74 -8.62 -6.81
C ASP A 53 -5.00 -7.23 -6.20
N LEU A 54 -3.95 -6.42 -6.02
CA LEU A 54 -4.08 -5.05 -5.55
C LEU A 54 -4.93 -4.20 -6.50
N ALA A 55 -4.66 -4.24 -7.81
CA ALA A 55 -5.36 -3.44 -8.79
C ALA A 55 -6.87 -3.77 -8.89
N CYS A 56 -7.27 -5.02 -8.61
CA CYS A 56 -8.67 -5.42 -8.57
C CYS A 56 -9.46 -4.84 -7.37
N GLN A 57 -8.78 -4.34 -6.34
CA GLN A 57 -9.39 -3.94 -5.07
C GLN A 57 -9.50 -2.43 -4.88
N VAL A 58 -8.87 -1.63 -5.74
CA VAL A 58 -8.65 -0.19 -5.53
C VAL A 58 -9.10 0.65 -6.72
N ASP A 59 -9.32 1.94 -6.48
CA ASP A 59 -9.74 2.90 -7.50
C ASP A 59 -8.52 3.60 -8.13
N VAL A 60 -7.46 3.78 -7.35
CA VAL A 60 -6.21 4.45 -7.77
C VAL A 60 -5.00 3.59 -7.38
N VAL A 61 -4.04 3.44 -8.29
CA VAL A 61 -2.77 2.76 -8.04
C VAL A 61 -1.61 3.74 -8.09
N ILE A 62 -0.80 3.77 -7.03
CA ILE A 62 0.47 4.50 -6.95
C ILE A 62 1.60 3.48 -6.96
N SER A 63 2.59 3.69 -7.83
CA SER A 63 3.80 2.86 -7.88
C SER A 63 5.03 3.71 -7.56
N CYS A 64 5.84 3.24 -6.62
CA CYS A 64 7.10 3.85 -6.20
C CYS A 64 8.17 2.76 -6.05
N VAL A 65 8.84 2.46 -7.16
CA VAL A 65 9.87 1.42 -7.27
C VAL A 65 11.14 2.00 -7.91
N SER A 66 12.27 1.32 -7.72
CA SER A 66 13.55 1.59 -8.37
C SER A 66 13.74 0.76 -9.63
#